data_AF-A0A519ZYS0-F1
#
_entry.id   AF-A0A519ZYS0-F1
#
_cell.length_a   1.000
_cell.length_b   1.000
_cell.length_c   1.000
_cell.angle_alpha   90.00
_cell.angle_beta   90.00
_cell.angle_gamma   90.00
#
_symmetry.space_group_name_H-M   'P 1'
#
loop_
_entity.id
_entity.type
_entity.pdbx_description
1 polymer ?
#
loop_
_entity_poly.entity_id
_entity_poly.type
_entity_poly.pdbx_seq_one_letter_code
_entity_poly.pdbx_strand_id
1 'polypeptide(L)' 'MKIQVKAVSLNYRDWALANGWFGYPGEVLPMIPFSDAAGVVTAVGAGVTRFQVGDR' A
#
# COMPACT_ATOMS: atom_id res chain seq x y z
N MET A 1 -2.21 -0.47 -11.14
CA MET A 1 -0.84 -1.03 -11.15
C MET A 1 -0.73 -2.01 -10.00
N LYS A 2 0.02 -3.11 -10.15
CA LYS A 2 0.30 -4.06 -9.08
C LYS A 2 1.78 -4.01 -8.74
N ILE A 3 2.09 -3.93 -7.45
CA ILE A 3 3.46 -3.86 -6.92
C ILE A 3 3.70 -5.10 -6.05
N GLN A 4 4.81 -5.79 -6.26
CA GLN A 4 5.34 -6.72 -5.27
C GLN A 4 6.09 -5.91 -4.22
N VAL A 5 5.43 -5.64 -3.09
CA VAL A 5 6.00 -4.90 -1.97
C VAL A 5 7.25 -5.63 -1.44
N LYS A 6 8.33 -4.89 -1.24
CA LYS A 6 9.59 -5.37 -0.67
C LYS A 6 9.89 -4.73 0.69
N ALA A 7 9.45 -3.49 0.88
CA ALA A 7 9.58 -2.75 2.12
C ALA A 7 8.36 -1.85 2.35
N VAL A 8 8.07 -1.60 3.62
CA VAL A 8 7.13 -0.59 4.10
C VAL A 8 7.83 0.16 5.24
N SER A 9 7.44 1.40 5.50
CA SER A 9 7.86 2.07 6.73
C SER A 9 6.87 1.78 7.85
N LEU A 10 7.33 1.91 9.10
CA LEU A 10 6.45 1.89 10.27
C LEU A 10 6.14 3.32 10.68
N ASN A 11 4.87 3.66 10.69
CA ASN A 11 4.39 4.95 11.14
C ASN A 11 3.51 4.78 12.39
N TYR A 12 3.39 5.83 13.19
CA TYR A 12 2.50 5.81 14.38
C TYR A 12 1.05 5.42 14.02
N ARG A 13 0.57 5.86 12.85
CA ARG A 13 -0.75 5.49 12.33
C ARG A 13 -0.96 3.99 12.20
N ASP A 14 0.07 3.23 11.82
CA ASP A 14 -0.06 1.79 11.61
C ASP A 14 -0.26 1.08 12.95
N TRP A 15 0.43 1.56 13.98
CA TRP A 15 0.21 1.13 15.36
C TRP A 15 -1.18 1.56 15.87
N ALA A 16 -1.60 2.80 15.64
CA ALA A 16 -2.92 3.27 16.07
C ALA A 16 -4.08 2.52 15.40
N LEU A 17 -3.96 2.21 14.10
CA LEU A 17 -4.90 1.36 13.34
C LEU A 17 -4.98 -0.05 13.93
N ALA A 18 -3.83 -0.68 14.16
CA ALA A 18 -3.77 -2.04 14.71
C ALA A 18 -4.39 -2.15 16.12
N ASN A 19 -4.43 -1.05 16.87
CA ASN A 19 -5.06 -0.97 18.19
C ASN A 19 -6.50 -0.43 18.17
N GLY A 20 -7.06 -0.11 16.99
CA GLY A 20 -8.43 0.40 16.84
C GLY A 20 -8.63 1.83 17.35
N TRP A 21 -7.55 2.61 17.51
CA TRP A 21 -7.58 3.99 18.02
C TRP A 21 -7.64 5.03 16.92
N PHE A 22 -7.53 4.57 15.69
CA PHE A 22 -7.58 5.37 14.49
C PHE A 22 -8.28 4.53 13.41
N GLY A 23 -9.03 5.18 12.53
CA GLY A 23 -9.64 4.56 11.36
C GLY A 23 -9.82 5.60 10.26
N TYR A 24 -9.74 5.17 9.01
CA TYR A 24 -10.05 5.98 7.84
C TYR A 24 -11.56 6.11 7.66
N PRO A 25 -12.04 7.25 7.12
CA PRO A 25 -13.42 7.36 6.68
C PRO A 25 -13.78 6.22 5.71
N GLY A 26 -14.78 5.43 6.07
CA GLY A 26 -15.23 4.29 5.25
C GLY A 26 -14.44 2.99 5.44
N GLU A 27 -13.53 2.92 6.40
CA GLU A 27 -12.80 1.70 6.72
C GLU A 27 -13.73 0.64 7.34
N VAL A 28 -13.68 -0.59 6.81
CA VAL A 28 -14.42 -1.75 7.32
C VAL A 28 -13.42 -2.84 7.64
N LEU A 29 -13.47 -3.39 8.85
CA LEU A 29 -12.57 -4.46 9.28
C LEU A 29 -13.06 -5.84 8.78
N PRO A 30 -12.15 -6.78 8.48
CA PRO A 30 -10.68 -6.65 8.58
C PRO A 30 -10.07 -5.91 7.38
N MET A 31 -8.97 -5.20 7.62
CA MET A 31 -8.23 -4.50 6.57
C MET A 31 -6.71 -4.70 6.67
N ILE A 32 -5.98 -4.31 5.63
CA ILE A 32 -4.50 -4.39 5.56
C ILE A 32 -3.92 -3.02 5.95
N PRO A 33 -3.07 -2.92 6.99
CA PRO A 33 -2.45 -1.65 7.42
C PRO A 33 -1.36 -1.16 6.45
N PHE A 34 -0.69 -0.04 6.81
CA PHE A 34 0.34 0.68 6.05
C PHE A 34 -0.18 1.64 4.96
N SER A 35 0.51 2.76 4.76
CA SER A 35 0.21 3.75 3.69
C SER A 35 1.22 3.85 2.58
N ASP A 36 2.42 3.37 2.84
CA ASP A 36 3.57 3.56 1.98
C ASP A 36 4.29 2.24 1.79
N ALA A 37 4.93 2.11 0.64
CA ALA A 37 5.62 0.90 0.25
C ALA A 37 6.67 1.23 -0.82
N ALA A 38 7.72 0.42 -0.86
CA ALA A 38 8.64 0.30 -1.97
C ALA A 38 8.64 -1.15 -2.47
N GLY A 39 8.78 -1.35 -3.79
CA GLY A 39 8.65 -2.67 -4.38
C GLY A 39 8.88 -2.68 -5.88
N VAL A 40 8.54 -3.80 -6.52
CA VAL A 40 8.72 -3.98 -7.97
C VAL A 40 7.37 -3.97 -8.66
N VAL A 41 7.21 -3.21 -9.75
CA VAL A 41 6.00 -3.25 -10.58
C VAL A 41 5.88 -4.63 -11.24
N THR A 42 4.77 -5.33 -10.99
CA THR A 42 4.50 -6.68 -11.54
C THR A 42 3.40 -6.71 -12.59
N ALA A 43 2.54 -5.67 -12.64
CA ALA A 43 1.55 -5.49 -13.68
C ALA A 43 1.12 -4.03 -13.80
N VAL A 44 0.83 -3.59 -15.03
CA VAL A 44 0.26 -2.27 -15.33
C VAL A 44 -1.06 -2.44 -16.09
N GLY A 45 -1.96 -1.47 -15.94
CA GLY A 45 -3.24 -1.46 -16.67
C GLY A 45 -3.09 -0.82 -18.06
N ALA A 46 -4.05 -1.04 -18.95
CA ALA A 46 -3.97 -0.61 -20.35
C ALA A 46 -3.73 0.90 -20.56
N GLY A 47 -4.19 1.76 -19.65
CA GLY A 47 -4.00 3.22 -19.75
C GLY A 47 -2.76 3.77 -19.04
N VAL A 48 -1.91 2.93 -18.45
CA VAL A 48 -0.70 3.38 -17.74
C VAL A 48 0.42 3.63 -18.75
N THR A 49 0.89 4.87 -18.83
CA THR A 49 1.92 5.29 -19.79
C THR A 49 3.28 5.60 -19.15
N ARG A 50 3.31 5.82 -17.83
CA ARG A 50 4.50 6.30 -17.11
C ARG A 50 5.37 5.19 -16.51
N PHE A 51 4.78 4.04 -16.20
CA PHE A 51 5.43 2.93 -15.50
C PHE A 51 5.35 1.66 -16.33
N GLN A 52 6.35 0.79 -16.18
CA GLN A 52 6.42 -0.51 -16.83
C GLN A 52 6.70 -1.63 -15.81
N VAL A 53 6.42 -2.87 -16.21
CA VAL A 53 6.77 -4.04 -15.39
C VAL A 53 8.28 -4.11 -15.20
N GLY A 54 8.73 -4.31 -13.96
CA GLY A 54 10.14 -4.35 -13.58
C GLY A 54 10.67 -3.09 -12.91
N ASP A 55 9.97 -1.95 -13.03
CA ASP A 55 10.33 -0.69 -12.36
C ASP A 55 10.34 -0.84 -10.83
N ARG A 56 11.16 -0.02 -10.15
CA ARG A 56 11.41 -0.05 -8.70
C ARG A 56 11.39 1.35 -8.09
#